data_AF-A0A6N9NRF3-F1
#
_entry.id   AF-A0A6N9NRF3-F1
#
_cell.length_a   1.000
_cell.length_b   1.000
_cell.length_c   1.000
_cell.angle_alpha   90.00
_cell.angle_beta   90.00
_cell.angle_gamma   90.00
#
_symmetry.space_group_name_H-M   'P 1'
#
loop_
_entity.id
_entity.type
_entity.pdbx_description
1 polymer ?
#
loop_
_entity_poly.entity_id
_entity_poly.type
_entity_poly.pdbx_seq_one_letter_code
_entity_poly.pdbx_strand_id
1 'polypeptide(L)'
;MGFIKTQRRTTMAGSNTNNSWDRIQAGVRNTERLIRQKDYNSAMVKARQTVEFMVRALIGQTGSMDDDDLKDMIDALYQNRQITKASCDRYHKIRMMGNKAAHEGDNSASNANLAFHLLSQEIAVFSNDYLNRRRGSSRNSSRPVSSRQPASRQPASRSSRNGRRRYQKRRRRRFSPYDLMKLLIPVVCIALVVFVIRLIKPKTDEAESSSAAVVSTEATTGVTVSPTEPPTEPVTDPSTEPSQPVYRTTDTLNVRSAPSTESNRLGKLNAGVTVEYVRSENDEWAVILYDGQEAYVASQYLTTQ
;
A
#
# COMPACT_ATOMS: atom_id res chain seq x y z
N MET A 1 53.74 8.42 -37.33
CA MET A 1 53.31 8.94 -36.01
C MET A 1 51.80 8.77 -35.89
N GLY A 2 51.30 7.87 -35.03
CA GLY A 2 49.86 7.62 -34.88
C GLY A 2 49.46 7.51 -33.41
N PHE A 3 48.82 8.54 -32.86
CA PHE A 3 48.44 8.58 -31.44
C PHE A 3 47.09 7.91 -31.20
N ILE A 4 47.09 6.69 -30.65
CA ILE A 4 45.89 5.99 -30.22
C ILE A 4 45.34 6.67 -28.96
N LYS A 5 44.21 7.40 -29.10
CA LYS A 5 43.59 8.15 -28.00
C LYS A 5 42.65 7.24 -27.20
N THR A 6 43.17 6.59 -26.17
CA THR A 6 42.44 5.64 -25.30
C THR A 6 41.24 6.31 -24.61
N GLN A 7 40.03 6.04 -25.13
CA GLN A 7 38.77 6.46 -24.51
C GLN A 7 38.50 5.68 -23.22
N ARG A 8 38.77 6.29 -22.06
CA ARG A 8 38.35 5.73 -20.77
C ARG A 8 36.83 5.90 -20.61
N ARG A 9 36.07 4.81 -20.71
CA ARG A 9 34.66 4.78 -20.32
C ARG A 9 34.51 5.01 -18.81
N THR A 10 34.35 6.27 -18.42
CA THR A 10 33.95 6.63 -17.05
C THR A 10 32.50 6.21 -16.80
N THR A 11 32.30 5.07 -16.16
CA THR A 11 30.98 4.61 -15.72
C THR A 11 30.48 5.48 -14.55
N MET A 12 29.61 6.45 -14.85
CA MET A 12 29.05 7.36 -13.84
C MET A 12 28.08 6.62 -12.89
N ALA A 13 28.61 6.09 -11.79
CA ALA A 13 27.82 5.54 -10.70
C ALA A 13 27.17 6.64 -9.84
N GLY A 14 26.18 7.36 -10.39
CA GLY A 14 25.66 8.57 -9.75
C GLY A 14 24.34 9.15 -10.29
N SER A 15 23.41 8.32 -10.79
CA SER A 15 22.20 8.82 -11.48
C SER A 15 20.86 8.17 -11.09
N ASN A 16 20.81 7.26 -10.11
CA ASN A 16 19.60 6.48 -9.83
C ASN A 16 18.74 6.95 -8.63
N THR A 17 19.21 7.92 -7.84
CA THR A 17 18.53 8.36 -6.60
C THR A 17 17.47 9.43 -6.81
N ASN A 18 17.64 10.32 -7.80
CA ASN A 18 16.65 11.36 -8.10
C ASN A 18 15.36 10.68 -8.61
N ASN A 19 15.56 9.75 -9.57
CA ASN A 19 14.57 8.84 -10.13
C ASN A 19 13.69 8.15 -9.07
N SER A 20 14.19 7.90 -7.85
CA SER A 20 13.38 7.30 -6.79
C SER A 20 12.30 8.24 -6.28
N TRP A 21 12.66 9.49 -5.94
CA TRP A 21 11.70 10.48 -5.45
C TRP A 21 10.72 10.88 -6.57
N ASP A 22 11.24 11.11 -7.77
CA ASP A 22 10.43 11.50 -8.93
C ASP A 22 9.37 10.44 -9.26
N ARG A 23 9.70 9.14 -9.11
CA ARG A 23 8.76 8.02 -9.28
C ARG A 23 7.73 7.90 -8.16
N ILE A 24 8.07 8.27 -6.93
CA ILE A 24 7.09 8.33 -5.82
C ILE A 24 6.08 9.44 -6.11
N GLN A 25 6.55 10.65 -6.44
CA GLN A 25 5.68 11.77 -6.82
C GLN A 25 4.87 11.49 -8.11
N ALA A 26 5.38 10.68 -9.03
CA ALA A 26 4.64 10.23 -10.20
C ALA A 26 3.59 9.16 -9.85
N GLY A 27 3.87 8.26 -8.90
CA GLY A 27 2.91 7.27 -8.41
C GLY A 27 1.66 7.92 -7.82
N VAL A 28 1.87 8.92 -6.95
CA VAL A 28 0.81 9.72 -6.31
C VAL A 28 -0.07 10.43 -7.34
N ARG A 29 0.53 11.17 -8.28
CA ARG A 29 -0.20 11.88 -9.35
C ARG A 29 -0.96 10.92 -10.27
N ASN A 30 -0.47 9.70 -10.47
CA ASN A 30 -1.22 8.66 -11.19
C ASN A 30 -2.40 8.12 -10.37
N THR A 31 -2.24 7.89 -9.08
CA THR A 31 -3.36 7.50 -8.19
C THR A 31 -4.47 8.57 -8.20
N GLU A 32 -4.11 9.84 -8.10
CA GLU A 32 -5.06 10.96 -8.19
C GLU A 32 -5.80 10.98 -9.53
N ARG A 33 -5.06 10.82 -10.64
CA ARG A 33 -5.65 10.78 -11.99
C ARG A 33 -6.65 9.62 -12.15
N LEU A 34 -6.34 8.44 -11.59
CA LEU A 34 -7.21 7.27 -11.64
C LEU A 34 -8.51 7.49 -10.84
N ILE A 35 -8.41 8.12 -9.65
CA ILE A 35 -9.59 8.54 -8.86
C ILE A 35 -10.45 9.54 -9.65
N ARG A 36 -9.84 10.56 -10.27
CA ARG A 36 -10.55 11.52 -11.13
C ARG A 36 -11.22 10.85 -12.35
N GLN A 37 -10.69 9.72 -12.80
CA GLN A 37 -11.24 8.88 -13.88
C GLN A 37 -12.25 7.81 -13.38
N LYS A 38 -12.56 7.78 -12.09
CA LYS A 38 -13.42 6.77 -11.41
C LYS A 38 -12.89 5.32 -11.49
N ASP A 39 -11.60 5.15 -11.77
CA ASP A 39 -10.90 3.86 -11.77
C ASP A 39 -10.31 3.59 -10.37
N TYR A 40 -11.19 3.27 -9.43
CA TYR A 40 -10.87 3.15 -8.01
C TYR A 40 -10.03 1.90 -7.71
N ASN A 41 -10.30 0.79 -8.41
CA ASN A 41 -9.50 -0.43 -8.33
C ASN A 41 -8.04 -0.17 -8.72
N SER A 42 -7.78 0.38 -9.91
CA SER A 42 -6.41 0.70 -10.33
C SER A 42 -5.78 1.75 -9.43
N ALA A 43 -6.54 2.72 -8.89
CA ALA A 43 -6.03 3.69 -7.94
C ALA A 43 -5.52 3.03 -6.65
N MET A 44 -6.26 2.10 -6.05
CA MET A 44 -5.84 1.35 -4.86
C MET A 44 -4.59 0.49 -5.13
N VAL A 45 -4.58 -0.24 -6.26
CA VAL A 45 -3.40 -1.01 -6.70
C VAL A 45 -2.20 -0.06 -6.91
N LYS A 46 -2.41 1.14 -7.45
CA LYS A 46 -1.33 2.11 -7.70
C LYS A 46 -0.80 2.76 -6.42
N ALA A 47 -1.66 3.01 -5.45
CA ALA A 47 -1.25 3.45 -4.11
C ALA A 47 -0.35 2.41 -3.44
N ARG A 48 -0.73 1.12 -3.47
CA ARG A 48 0.12 0.03 -2.95
C ARG A 48 1.47 -0.05 -3.69
N GLN A 49 1.48 -0.02 -5.03
CA GLN A 49 2.74 -0.03 -5.81
C GLN A 49 3.67 1.13 -5.41
N THR A 50 3.10 2.29 -5.07
CA THR A 50 3.87 3.47 -4.64
C THR A 50 4.47 3.26 -3.25
N VAL A 51 3.71 2.71 -2.30
CA VAL A 51 4.20 2.30 -0.97
C VAL A 51 5.29 1.24 -1.06
N GLU A 52 5.11 0.22 -1.89
CA GLU A 52 6.13 -0.81 -2.11
C GLU A 52 7.46 -0.18 -2.60
N PHE A 53 7.38 0.77 -3.53
CA PHE A 53 8.55 1.49 -4.01
C PHE A 53 9.19 2.38 -2.92
N MET A 54 8.39 3.03 -2.06
CA MET A 54 8.89 3.78 -0.88
C MET A 54 9.64 2.85 0.10
N VAL A 55 9.06 1.70 0.42
CA VAL A 55 9.66 0.66 1.29
C VAL A 55 10.99 0.15 0.71
N ARG A 56 11.01 -0.20 -0.59
CA ARG A 56 12.22 -0.59 -1.32
C ARG A 56 13.31 0.49 -1.27
N ALA A 57 12.94 1.75 -1.43
CA ALA A 57 13.86 2.88 -1.40
C ALA A 57 14.48 3.14 -0.01
N LEU A 58 13.82 2.73 1.07
CA LEU A 58 14.35 2.82 2.44
C LEU A 58 15.26 1.63 2.81
N ILE A 59 14.93 0.42 2.35
CA ILE A 59 15.68 -0.82 2.63
C ILE A 59 16.93 -0.96 1.75
N GLY A 60 16.83 -0.57 0.48
CA GLY A 60 17.85 -0.81 -0.55
C GLY A 60 17.42 -1.84 -1.59
N GLN A 61 17.89 -1.66 -2.82
CA GLN A 61 17.36 -2.33 -4.02
C GLN A 61 17.81 -3.81 -4.15
N THR A 62 17.02 -4.77 -3.64
CA THR A 62 17.18 -6.20 -3.97
C THR A 62 15.84 -6.95 -4.07
N GLY A 63 15.62 -7.68 -5.17
CA GLY A 63 14.56 -8.69 -5.33
C GLY A 63 13.27 -8.19 -5.97
N SER A 64 12.63 -9.03 -6.81
CA SER A 64 11.16 -9.00 -6.92
C SER A 64 10.59 -9.47 -5.58
N MET A 65 9.35 -9.07 -5.26
CA MET A 65 8.76 -9.33 -3.94
C MET A 65 7.34 -9.84 -4.13
N ASP A 66 6.98 -10.85 -3.34
CA ASP A 66 5.63 -11.38 -3.27
C ASP A 66 4.81 -10.59 -2.22
N ASP A 67 3.48 -10.73 -2.23
CA ASP A 67 2.56 -9.90 -1.42
C ASP A 67 2.80 -9.96 0.11
N ASP A 68 3.35 -11.09 0.57
CA ASP A 68 3.72 -11.32 1.97
C ASP A 68 5.05 -10.63 2.34
N ASP A 69 6.03 -10.56 1.43
CA ASP A 69 7.31 -9.87 1.68
C ASP A 69 7.08 -8.40 2.05
N LEU A 70 6.09 -7.74 1.41
CA LEU A 70 5.76 -6.34 1.66
C LEU A 70 5.35 -6.10 3.12
N LYS A 71 4.65 -7.05 3.76
CA LYS A 71 4.29 -6.94 5.17
C LYS A 71 5.55 -7.00 6.05
N ASP A 72 6.34 -8.06 5.88
CA ASP A 72 7.55 -8.31 6.68
C ASP A 72 8.59 -7.19 6.53
N MET A 73 8.66 -6.53 5.37
CA MET A 73 9.50 -5.35 5.15
C MET A 73 9.00 -4.09 5.85
N ILE A 74 7.68 -3.82 5.86
CA ILE A 74 7.10 -2.70 6.61
C ILE A 74 7.37 -2.90 8.11
N ASP A 75 7.12 -4.10 8.62
CA ASP A 75 7.38 -4.46 10.01
C ASP A 75 8.89 -4.41 10.34
N ALA A 76 9.77 -4.84 9.43
CA ALA A 76 11.21 -4.72 9.59
C ALA A 76 11.69 -3.25 9.58
N LEU A 77 11.11 -2.37 8.75
CA LEU A 77 11.42 -0.93 8.80
C LEU A 77 11.04 -0.35 10.16
N TYR A 78 9.86 -0.68 10.69
CA TYR A 78 9.42 -0.21 12.00
C TYR A 78 10.29 -0.76 13.14
N GLN A 79 10.56 -2.07 13.16
CA GLN A 79 11.44 -2.72 14.17
C GLN A 79 12.85 -2.14 14.18
N ASN A 80 13.42 -1.83 13.01
CA ASN A 80 14.73 -1.19 12.89
C ASN A 80 14.69 0.33 13.13
N ARG A 81 13.56 0.89 13.59
CA ARG A 81 13.32 2.33 13.83
C ARG A 81 13.64 3.21 12.61
N GLN A 82 13.28 2.71 11.43
CA GLN A 82 13.55 3.34 10.14
C GLN A 82 12.36 4.13 9.58
N ILE A 83 11.17 3.92 10.15
CA ILE A 83 9.92 4.65 9.91
C ILE A 83 9.18 4.83 11.24
N THR A 84 8.26 5.77 11.31
CA THR A 84 7.40 5.98 12.51
C THR A 84 6.34 4.87 12.64
N LYS A 85 5.70 4.76 13.82
CA LYS A 85 4.53 3.86 13.97
C LYS A 85 3.40 4.28 13.02
N ALA A 86 3.11 5.58 12.93
CA ALA A 86 2.07 6.10 12.04
C ALA A 86 2.35 5.78 10.56
N SER A 87 3.61 5.86 10.13
CA SER A 87 4.05 5.42 8.79
C SER A 87 3.82 3.93 8.57
N CYS A 88 4.15 3.08 9.56
CA CYS A 88 3.90 1.65 9.54
C CYS A 88 2.40 1.33 9.41
N ASP A 89 1.57 1.96 10.26
CA ASP A 89 0.12 1.81 10.26
C ASP A 89 -0.49 2.26 8.90
N ARG A 90 -0.03 3.38 8.32
CA ARG A 90 -0.45 3.86 6.99
C ARG A 90 -0.04 2.91 5.87
N TYR A 91 1.21 2.44 5.85
CA TYR A 91 1.67 1.49 4.84
C TYR A 91 0.87 0.18 4.90
N HIS A 92 0.55 -0.33 6.09
CA HIS A 92 -0.31 -1.52 6.22
C HIS A 92 -1.74 -1.25 5.76
N LYS A 93 -2.37 -0.11 6.11
CA LYS A 93 -3.71 0.25 5.59
C LYS A 93 -3.72 0.31 4.04
N ILE A 94 -2.73 0.96 3.42
CA ILE A 94 -2.62 1.06 1.94
C ILE A 94 -2.35 -0.31 1.31
N ARG A 95 -1.48 -1.15 1.93
CA ARG A 95 -1.23 -2.52 1.48
C ARG A 95 -2.52 -3.34 1.45
N MET A 96 -3.30 -3.32 2.53
CA MET A 96 -4.56 -4.08 2.61
C MET A 96 -5.55 -3.64 1.52
N MET A 97 -5.78 -2.33 1.33
CA MET A 97 -6.69 -1.83 0.28
C MET A 97 -6.21 -2.20 -1.13
N GLY A 98 -4.91 -2.11 -1.41
CA GLY A 98 -4.34 -2.50 -2.70
C GLY A 98 -4.36 -4.02 -2.95
N ASN A 99 -4.20 -4.85 -1.92
CA ASN A 99 -4.40 -6.30 -2.02
C ASN A 99 -5.86 -6.64 -2.32
N LYS A 100 -6.79 -5.99 -1.62
CA LYS A 100 -8.23 -6.17 -1.81
C LYS A 100 -8.68 -5.78 -3.23
N ALA A 101 -8.16 -4.68 -3.76
CA ALA A 101 -8.38 -4.30 -5.15
C ALA A 101 -7.76 -5.32 -6.13
N ALA A 102 -6.51 -5.75 -5.91
CA ALA A 102 -5.80 -6.63 -6.84
C ALA A 102 -6.38 -8.07 -6.93
N HIS A 103 -6.87 -8.62 -5.80
CA HIS A 103 -7.25 -10.04 -5.71
C HIS A 103 -8.76 -10.27 -5.53
N GLU A 104 -9.46 -9.38 -4.81
CA GLU A 104 -10.91 -9.47 -4.58
C GLU A 104 -11.71 -8.56 -5.54
N GLY A 105 -11.04 -7.76 -6.37
CA GLY A 105 -11.67 -6.87 -7.34
C GLY A 105 -12.32 -5.62 -6.73
N ASP A 106 -11.99 -5.24 -5.48
CA ASP A 106 -12.60 -4.07 -4.82
C ASP A 106 -12.43 -2.79 -5.66
N ASN A 107 -13.55 -2.13 -5.96
CA ASN A 107 -13.63 -0.89 -6.72
C ASN A 107 -14.31 0.24 -5.91
N SER A 108 -14.27 0.16 -4.57
CA SER A 108 -14.84 1.15 -3.66
C SER A 108 -14.14 2.51 -3.79
N ALA A 109 -14.92 3.53 -4.15
CA ALA A 109 -14.48 4.93 -4.18
C ALA A 109 -13.96 5.41 -2.82
N SER A 110 -14.60 4.97 -1.72
CA SER A 110 -14.18 5.29 -0.36
C SER A 110 -12.78 4.73 -0.06
N ASN A 111 -12.52 3.48 -0.45
CA ASN A 111 -11.23 2.82 -0.20
C ASN A 111 -10.13 3.43 -1.09
N ALA A 112 -10.44 3.82 -2.34
CA ALA A 112 -9.49 4.52 -3.21
C ALA A 112 -9.14 5.92 -2.69
N ASN A 113 -10.14 6.72 -2.28
CA ASN A 113 -9.92 8.03 -1.67
C ASN A 113 -9.10 7.91 -0.39
N LEU A 114 -9.44 6.98 0.51
CA LEU A 114 -8.67 6.72 1.73
C LEU A 114 -7.23 6.30 1.41
N ALA A 115 -7.01 5.39 0.46
CA ALA A 115 -5.67 4.98 0.03
C ALA A 115 -4.84 6.17 -0.50
N PHE A 116 -5.46 7.10 -1.23
CA PHE A 116 -4.82 8.34 -1.69
C PHE A 116 -4.52 9.33 -0.56
N HIS A 117 -5.45 9.56 0.37
CA HIS A 117 -5.22 10.45 1.52
C HIS A 117 -4.12 9.92 2.46
N LEU A 118 -4.08 8.61 2.74
CA LEU A 118 -3.00 8.02 3.54
C LEU A 118 -1.66 8.08 2.80
N LEU A 119 -1.66 7.90 1.48
CA LEU A 119 -0.46 8.02 0.66
C LEU A 119 0.04 9.48 0.65
N SER A 120 -0.84 10.47 0.50
CA SER A 120 -0.45 11.88 0.40
C SER A 120 0.16 12.42 1.69
N GLN A 121 -0.39 12.04 2.85
CA GLN A 121 0.21 12.30 4.17
C GLN A 121 1.64 11.74 4.28
N GLU A 122 1.86 10.52 3.79
CA GLU A 122 3.14 9.84 3.98
C GLU A 122 4.26 10.42 3.11
N ILE A 123 3.96 11.05 1.97
CA ILE A 123 4.95 11.76 1.13
C ILE A 123 5.73 12.80 1.94
N ALA A 124 5.02 13.59 2.75
CA ALA A 124 5.60 14.67 3.55
C ALA A 124 6.59 14.10 4.58
N VAL A 125 6.17 13.08 5.34
CA VAL A 125 6.99 12.39 6.34
C VAL A 125 8.19 11.69 5.69
N PHE A 126 7.94 10.91 4.63
CA PHE A 126 8.95 10.17 3.89
C PHE A 126 10.04 11.09 3.33
N SER A 127 9.70 12.28 2.83
CA SER A 127 10.68 13.24 2.30
C SER A 127 11.77 13.56 3.33
N ASN A 128 11.38 13.75 4.60
CA ASN A 128 12.28 14.07 5.70
C ASN A 128 13.17 12.87 6.05
N ASP A 129 12.58 11.69 6.25
CA ASP A 129 13.31 10.46 6.62
C ASP A 129 14.29 10.01 5.51
N TYR A 130 13.87 10.11 4.25
CA TYR A 130 14.69 9.79 3.07
C TYR A 130 15.88 10.76 2.91
N LEU A 131 15.64 12.07 3.02
CA LEU A 131 16.70 13.09 2.92
C LEU A 131 17.66 13.08 4.12
N ASN A 132 17.17 12.83 5.33
CA ASN A 132 18.02 12.72 6.52
C ASN A 132 18.93 11.49 6.45
N ARG A 133 18.42 10.35 5.95
CA ARG A 133 19.23 9.15 5.66
C ARG A 133 20.35 9.44 4.65
N ARG A 134 20.04 10.21 3.59
CA ARG A 134 21.05 10.68 2.60
C ARG A 134 22.13 11.54 3.25
N ARG A 135 21.76 12.51 4.11
CA ARG A 135 22.72 13.35 4.85
C ARG A 135 23.59 12.54 5.83
N GLY A 136 23.01 11.57 6.53
CA GLY A 136 23.73 10.70 7.47
C GLY A 136 24.84 9.88 6.80
N SER A 137 24.56 9.32 5.61
CA SER A 137 25.51 8.51 4.85
C SER A 137 26.79 9.27 4.42
N SER A 138 26.70 10.59 4.23
CA SER A 138 27.80 11.41 3.69
C SER A 138 28.85 11.85 4.72
N ARG A 139 28.67 11.58 6.02
CA ARG A 139 29.57 12.08 7.09
C ARG A 139 30.72 11.13 7.49
N ASN A 140 30.86 9.98 6.83
CA ASN A 140 31.86 8.97 7.18
C ASN A 140 32.93 8.72 6.10
N SER A 141 33.18 9.71 5.24
CA SER A 141 34.35 9.77 4.35
C SER A 141 35.20 11.02 4.65
N SER A 142 36.50 10.94 4.39
CA SER A 142 37.48 12.04 4.51
C SER A 142 37.83 12.54 5.93
N ARG A 143 38.53 11.71 6.71
CA ARG A 143 39.64 12.21 7.55
C ARG A 143 40.97 11.83 6.87
N PRO A 144 41.73 12.78 6.28
CA PRO A 144 43.02 12.46 5.69
C PRO A 144 44.04 12.18 6.80
N VAL A 145 44.57 10.96 6.86
CA VAL A 145 45.65 10.60 7.79
C VAL A 145 46.97 11.05 7.20
N SER A 146 47.49 12.18 7.68
CA SER A 146 48.85 12.63 7.35
C SER A 146 49.88 11.71 8.02
N SER A 147 50.61 10.93 7.22
CA SER A 147 51.58 9.95 7.70
C SER A 147 52.95 10.60 7.93
N ARG A 148 53.28 10.95 9.17
CA ARG A 148 54.67 11.08 9.63
C ARG A 148 55.04 9.85 10.46
N GLN A 149 56.11 9.17 10.05
CA GLN A 149 56.84 8.21 10.89
C GLN A 149 57.71 8.99 11.91
N PRO A 150 58.12 8.37 13.02
CA PRO A 150 59.35 7.59 13.02
C PRO A 150 59.18 6.18 13.65
N ALA A 151 60.26 5.39 13.67
CA ALA A 151 60.26 3.99 14.12
C ALA A 151 60.99 3.79 15.45
N SER A 152 60.66 2.73 16.19
CA SER A 152 61.61 1.68 16.63
C SER A 152 61.03 0.68 17.66
N ARG A 153 61.71 -0.48 17.79
CA ARG A 153 61.77 -1.40 18.95
C ARG A 153 60.48 -2.10 19.45
N GLN A 154 60.32 -3.35 18.98
CA GLN A 154 60.16 -4.65 19.70
C GLN A 154 59.35 -4.80 21.04
N PRO A 155 58.88 -6.03 21.39
CA PRO A 155 57.64 -6.21 22.17
C PRO A 155 57.79 -6.87 23.55
N ALA A 156 56.74 -6.74 24.41
CA ALA A 156 56.29 -7.83 25.31
C ALA A 156 54.91 -7.61 26.00
N SER A 157 54.01 -8.59 25.82
CA SER A 157 53.05 -9.10 26.83
C SER A 157 51.77 -8.33 27.26
N ARG A 158 50.83 -9.13 27.82
CA ARG A 158 49.75 -8.81 28.80
C ARG A 158 48.55 -7.92 28.39
N SER A 159 47.51 -8.62 27.92
CA SER A 159 46.16 -8.65 28.52
C SER A 159 45.52 -7.35 29.07
N SER A 160 44.45 -6.89 28.40
CA SER A 160 43.18 -6.64 29.09
C SER A 160 41.97 -6.72 28.15
N ARG A 161 40.76 -6.73 28.73
CA ARG A 161 39.46 -6.90 28.05
C ARG A 161 39.02 -5.62 27.34
N ASN A 162 38.44 -5.74 26.14
CA ASN A 162 37.05 -5.28 25.97
C ASN A 162 36.32 -5.87 24.75
N GLY A 163 34.99 -5.97 24.84
CA GLY A 163 34.15 -6.76 23.93
C GLY A 163 33.89 -6.10 22.57
N ARG A 164 34.55 -6.57 21.51
CA ARG A 164 34.17 -6.24 20.12
C ARG A 164 32.86 -6.96 19.73
N ARG A 165 31.72 -6.27 19.82
CA ARG A 165 30.45 -6.69 19.19
C ARG A 165 30.65 -6.84 17.67
N ARG A 166 31.00 -8.04 17.20
CA ARG A 166 31.02 -8.38 15.77
C ARG A 166 29.58 -8.37 15.25
N TYR A 167 29.26 -7.41 14.39
CA TYR A 167 28.02 -7.40 13.61
C TYR A 167 28.00 -8.67 12.74
N GLN A 168 27.21 -9.68 13.12
CA GLN A 168 27.16 -10.93 12.38
C GLN A 168 26.46 -10.70 11.03
N LYS A 169 27.27 -10.57 9.97
CA LYS A 169 26.84 -10.58 8.57
C LYS A 169 25.95 -11.80 8.34
N ARG A 170 24.62 -11.59 8.29
CA ARG A 170 23.61 -12.67 8.27
C ARG A 170 23.98 -13.69 7.20
N ARG A 171 24.07 -14.97 7.59
CA ARG A 171 24.29 -16.07 6.66
C ARG A 171 23.16 -16.07 5.64
N ARG A 172 23.49 -16.19 4.34
CA ARG A 172 22.50 -16.61 3.34
C ARG A 172 21.90 -17.93 3.82
N ARG A 173 20.58 -18.02 4.00
CA ARG A 173 19.92 -19.31 4.21
C ARG A 173 20.20 -20.16 2.97
N ARG A 174 20.89 -21.30 3.14
CA ARG A 174 20.82 -22.39 2.17
C ARG A 174 19.53 -23.14 2.50
N PHE A 175 18.75 -23.49 1.48
CA PHE A 175 17.47 -24.18 1.66
C PHE A 175 17.64 -25.51 2.40
N SER A 176 16.68 -25.84 3.25
CA SER A 176 16.63 -27.12 3.93
C SER A 176 16.08 -28.19 2.98
N PRO A 177 16.61 -29.42 2.93
CA PRO A 177 16.00 -30.49 2.13
C PRO A 177 14.56 -30.78 2.57
N TYR A 178 14.23 -30.53 3.84
CA TYR A 178 12.89 -30.69 4.40
C TYR A 178 11.87 -29.67 3.83
N ASP A 179 12.30 -28.47 3.41
CA ASP A 179 11.40 -27.49 2.76
C ASP A 179 11.00 -27.98 1.35
N LEU A 180 11.94 -28.58 0.61
CA LEU A 180 11.68 -29.15 -0.71
C LEU A 180 10.74 -30.35 -0.63
N MET A 181 10.93 -31.23 0.36
CA MET A 181 10.00 -32.35 0.63
C MET A 181 8.59 -31.85 0.96
N LYS A 182 8.47 -30.74 1.70
CA LYS A 182 7.18 -30.13 2.05
C LYS A 182 6.44 -29.55 0.84
N LEU A 183 7.16 -29.10 -0.19
CA LEU A 183 6.58 -28.70 -1.49
C LEU A 183 6.20 -29.90 -2.37
N LEU A 184 6.97 -30.99 -2.29
CA LEU A 184 6.75 -32.19 -3.12
C LEU A 184 5.49 -32.98 -2.74
N ILE A 185 5.19 -33.09 -1.44
CA ILE A 185 4.02 -33.83 -0.93
C ILE A 185 2.69 -33.39 -1.60
N PRO A 186 2.28 -32.10 -1.59
CA PRO A 186 1.03 -31.70 -2.22
C PRO A 186 1.02 -31.92 -3.74
N VAL A 187 2.17 -31.76 -4.42
CA VAL A 187 2.29 -32.01 -5.87
C VAL A 187 2.06 -33.49 -6.19
N VAL A 188 2.62 -34.41 -5.40
CA VAL A 188 2.39 -35.86 -5.55
C VAL A 188 0.94 -36.22 -5.22
N CYS A 189 0.33 -35.64 -4.17
CA CYS A 189 -1.09 -35.84 -3.88
C CYS A 189 -2.00 -35.38 -5.02
N ILE A 190 -1.75 -34.21 -5.62
CA ILE A 190 -2.50 -33.71 -6.77
C ILE A 190 -2.32 -34.63 -7.99
N ALA A 191 -1.10 -35.08 -8.26
CA ALA A 191 -0.83 -36.01 -9.36
C ALA A 191 -1.57 -37.36 -9.19
N LEU A 192 -1.62 -37.91 -7.97
CA LEU A 192 -2.38 -39.12 -7.67
C LEU A 192 -3.90 -38.92 -7.82
N VAL A 193 -4.44 -37.79 -7.35
CA VAL A 193 -5.87 -37.45 -7.55
C VAL A 193 -6.21 -37.34 -9.04
N VAL A 194 -5.38 -36.68 -9.84
CA VAL A 194 -5.55 -36.59 -11.30
C VAL A 194 -5.44 -37.97 -11.96
N PHE A 195 -4.54 -38.84 -11.49
CA PHE A 195 -4.42 -40.22 -12.00
C PHE A 195 -5.68 -41.06 -11.70
N VAL A 196 -6.23 -40.96 -10.48
CA VAL A 196 -7.49 -41.64 -10.10
C VAL A 196 -8.66 -41.12 -10.95
N ILE A 197 -8.78 -39.81 -11.16
CA ILE A 197 -9.81 -39.22 -12.04
C ILE A 197 -9.64 -39.68 -13.51
N ARG A 198 -8.41 -39.90 -13.98
CA ARG A 198 -8.12 -40.47 -15.31
C ARG A 198 -8.49 -41.96 -15.42
N LEU A 199 -8.46 -42.71 -14.31
CA LEU A 199 -8.82 -44.13 -14.27
C LEU A 199 -10.34 -44.40 -14.23
N ILE A 200 -11.14 -43.43 -13.79
CA ILE A 200 -12.60 -43.59 -13.55
C ILE A 200 -13.44 -43.20 -14.79
N LYS A 201 -12.82 -42.99 -15.96
CA LYS A 201 -13.53 -42.78 -17.24
C LYS A 201 -13.54 -44.02 -18.13
N PRO A 202 -14.50 -44.95 -17.99
CA PRO A 202 -14.84 -45.86 -19.08
C PRO A 202 -15.38 -45.06 -20.26
N LYS A 203 -15.25 -45.62 -21.47
CA LYS A 203 -15.74 -45.01 -22.71
C LYS A 203 -16.95 -45.80 -23.21
N THR A 204 -18.03 -45.09 -23.51
CA THR A 204 -19.22 -45.61 -24.19
C THR A 204 -19.71 -44.53 -25.13
N ASP A 205 -20.06 -44.89 -26.36
CA ASP A 205 -20.29 -43.98 -27.47
C ASP A 205 -21.78 -43.94 -27.90
N GLU A 206 -22.20 -42.80 -28.47
CA GLU A 206 -23.35 -42.60 -29.38
C GLU A 206 -24.83 -42.65 -28.90
N ALA A 207 -25.67 -42.07 -29.78
CA ALA A 207 -27.12 -42.25 -29.98
C ALA A 207 -28.17 -41.48 -29.12
N GLU A 208 -28.78 -40.48 -29.79
CA GLU A 208 -30.22 -40.22 -29.95
C GLU A 208 -31.15 -39.70 -28.81
N SER A 209 -31.49 -38.41 -28.95
CA SER A 209 -32.83 -37.93 -29.38
C SER A 209 -33.87 -37.41 -28.36
N SER A 210 -34.37 -36.20 -28.72
CA SER A 210 -35.78 -35.76 -28.67
C SER A 210 -36.26 -34.77 -27.59
N SER A 211 -36.69 -33.60 -28.08
CA SER A 211 -37.84 -32.80 -27.63
C SER A 211 -37.79 -32.04 -26.27
N ALA A 212 -38.35 -30.83 -26.12
CA ALA A 212 -38.57 -29.67 -27.01
C ALA A 212 -39.11 -28.49 -26.17
N ALA A 213 -38.76 -27.24 -26.52
CA ALA A 213 -39.41 -25.99 -26.07
C ALA A 213 -39.38 -25.71 -24.53
N VAL A 214 -39.56 -24.51 -23.97
CA VAL A 214 -39.42 -23.07 -24.31
C VAL A 214 -39.06 -22.39 -22.95
N VAL A 215 -38.48 -21.19 -22.80
CA VAL A 215 -38.69 -19.88 -23.42
C VAL A 215 -37.36 -19.10 -23.37
N SER A 216 -37.04 -18.31 -24.40
CA SER A 216 -35.95 -17.32 -24.35
C SER A 216 -36.44 -15.96 -23.84
N THR A 217 -35.63 -15.29 -23.03
CA THR A 217 -35.77 -13.85 -22.76
C THR A 217 -34.44 -13.17 -23.08
N GLU A 218 -34.34 -12.52 -24.24
CA GLU A 218 -33.15 -11.81 -24.68
C GLU A 218 -33.08 -10.37 -24.17
N ALA A 219 -31.97 -9.69 -24.47
CA ALA A 219 -31.55 -8.46 -23.82
C ALA A 219 -31.64 -7.20 -24.72
N THR A 220 -31.75 -6.03 -24.06
CA THR A 220 -31.15 -4.73 -24.44
C THR A 220 -31.44 -4.12 -25.83
N THR A 221 -31.95 -2.87 -25.87
CA THR A 221 -31.24 -1.65 -26.38
C THR A 221 -32.16 -0.42 -26.58
N GLY A 222 -31.81 0.72 -25.95
CA GLY A 222 -32.01 2.09 -26.49
C GLY A 222 -33.42 2.74 -26.43
N VAL A 223 -33.58 4.04 -26.75
CA VAL A 223 -32.58 5.15 -26.87
C VAL A 223 -33.24 6.56 -26.82
N THR A 224 -32.52 7.54 -26.24
CA THR A 224 -32.52 9.03 -26.44
C THR A 224 -33.78 9.85 -26.85
N VAL A 225 -34.08 10.93 -26.10
CA VAL A 225 -34.27 12.34 -26.60
C VAL A 225 -34.17 13.41 -25.47
N SER A 226 -34.03 14.69 -25.84
CA SER A 226 -33.86 15.92 -25.02
C SER A 226 -34.49 17.13 -25.79
N PRO A 227 -34.22 18.47 -25.61
CA PRO A 227 -33.13 19.22 -24.91
C PRO A 227 -33.57 20.55 -24.19
N THR A 228 -32.60 21.45 -23.90
CA THR A 228 -32.65 22.95 -24.04
C THR A 228 -32.48 23.85 -22.78
N GLU A 229 -31.66 24.90 -22.99
CA GLU A 229 -31.10 25.99 -22.13
C GLU A 229 -31.58 27.39 -22.65
N PRO A 230 -31.05 28.59 -22.25
CA PRO A 230 -30.49 29.14 -20.99
C PRO A 230 -31.25 30.47 -20.58
N PRO A 231 -30.77 31.40 -19.70
CA PRO A 231 -29.74 32.43 -20.07
C PRO A 231 -28.84 33.06 -18.95
N THR A 232 -27.52 33.03 -19.15
CA THR A 232 -26.51 34.14 -19.09
C THR A 232 -26.44 35.22 -17.96
N GLU A 233 -25.44 35.05 -17.05
CA GLU A 233 -24.45 36.06 -16.53
C GLU A 233 -24.87 37.26 -15.62
N PRO A 234 -23.95 37.98 -14.90
CA PRO A 234 -22.46 37.97 -14.94
C PRO A 234 -21.65 37.98 -13.59
N VAL A 235 -20.33 37.71 -13.69
CA VAL A 235 -19.15 37.98 -12.79
C VAL A 235 -19.15 37.68 -11.27
N THR A 236 -18.21 36.85 -10.78
CA THR A 236 -17.04 37.25 -9.91
C THR A 236 -16.42 36.04 -9.16
N ASP A 237 -15.11 35.82 -9.35
CA ASP A 237 -14.25 34.86 -8.61
C ASP A 237 -13.82 35.47 -7.24
N PRO A 238 -13.59 34.68 -6.16
CA PRO A 238 -12.38 33.85 -6.12
C PRO A 238 -12.52 32.45 -5.47
N SER A 239 -11.92 31.46 -6.12
CA SER A 239 -11.11 30.37 -5.51
C SER A 239 -11.57 29.83 -4.14
N THR A 240 -12.49 28.85 -4.14
CA THR A 240 -12.88 28.08 -2.95
C THR A 240 -12.39 26.62 -3.05
N GLU A 241 -11.67 26.14 -2.03
CA GLU A 241 -11.38 24.70 -1.88
C GLU A 241 -12.69 23.94 -1.66
N PRO A 242 -12.87 22.72 -2.21
CA PRO A 242 -14.11 21.97 -2.04
C PRO A 242 -14.30 21.60 -0.56
N SER A 243 -15.18 22.35 0.11
CA SER A 243 -15.59 22.07 1.49
C SER A 243 -16.02 20.61 1.61
N GLN A 244 -15.45 19.90 2.59
CA GLN A 244 -15.95 18.56 2.88
C GLN A 244 -17.41 18.67 3.38
N PRO A 245 -18.28 17.72 3.02
CA PRO A 245 -19.68 17.72 3.47
C PRO A 245 -19.75 17.72 4.99
N VAL A 246 -20.45 18.70 5.56
CA VAL A 246 -20.57 18.86 7.01
C VAL A 246 -21.73 18.00 7.50
N TYR A 247 -21.42 16.93 8.23
CA TYR A 247 -22.43 16.02 8.76
C TYR A 247 -22.94 16.48 10.12
N ARG A 248 -24.26 16.39 10.32
CA ARG A 248 -24.94 16.85 11.53
C ARG A 248 -25.98 15.83 11.98
N THR A 249 -26.10 15.62 13.29
CA THR A 249 -27.11 14.73 13.86
C THR A 249 -28.51 15.34 13.72
N THR A 250 -29.49 14.55 13.27
CA THR A 250 -30.90 14.97 13.22
C THR A 250 -31.63 14.71 14.55
N ASP A 251 -31.23 13.66 15.26
CA ASP A 251 -31.72 13.30 16.59
C ASP A 251 -30.56 12.89 17.53
N THR A 252 -30.91 12.35 18.69
CA THR A 252 -30.06 12.06 19.84
C THR A 252 -29.43 10.66 19.71
N LEU A 253 -28.14 10.60 19.35
CA LEU A 253 -27.48 9.35 18.98
C LEU A 253 -26.61 8.76 20.10
N ASN A 254 -26.54 7.43 20.10
CA ASN A 254 -25.65 6.66 20.95
C ASN A 254 -24.36 6.39 20.18
N VAL A 255 -23.24 6.91 20.68
CA VAL A 255 -21.91 6.62 20.11
C VAL A 255 -21.45 5.27 20.67
N ARG A 256 -21.02 4.36 19.80
CA ARG A 256 -20.72 2.96 20.15
C ARG A 256 -19.37 2.48 19.65
N SER A 257 -18.87 1.40 20.26
CA SER A 257 -17.58 0.78 19.94
C SER A 257 -17.60 -0.18 18.74
N ALA A 258 -18.78 -0.55 18.23
CA ALA A 258 -18.96 -1.41 17.06
C ALA A 258 -20.30 -1.08 16.36
N PRO A 259 -20.51 -1.49 15.09
CA PRO A 259 -21.78 -1.31 14.37
C PRO A 259 -22.83 -2.34 14.85
N SER A 260 -23.31 -2.18 16.09
CA SER A 260 -24.32 -3.05 16.70
C SER A 260 -25.01 -2.37 17.90
N THR A 261 -26.32 -2.60 18.05
CA THR A 261 -27.13 -2.14 19.19
C THR A 261 -26.71 -2.72 20.54
N GLU A 262 -26.02 -3.86 20.54
CA GLU A 262 -25.58 -4.56 21.77
C GLU A 262 -24.14 -4.19 22.17
N SER A 263 -23.44 -3.42 21.32
CA SER A 263 -22.06 -3.01 21.58
C SER A 263 -21.95 -1.86 22.59
N ASN A 264 -20.81 -1.78 23.27
CA ASN A 264 -20.59 -0.83 24.35
C ASN A 264 -20.80 0.62 23.88
N ARG A 265 -21.50 1.40 24.70
CA ARG A 265 -21.79 2.82 24.44
C ARG A 265 -20.64 3.68 24.95
N LEU A 266 -19.89 4.25 24.02
CA LEU A 266 -18.80 5.19 24.28
C LEU A 266 -19.32 6.58 24.69
N GLY A 267 -20.51 6.97 24.22
CA GLY A 267 -21.04 8.31 24.49
C GLY A 267 -22.47 8.56 24.02
N LYS A 268 -22.83 9.84 23.99
CA LYS A 268 -24.12 10.36 23.54
C LYS A 268 -23.90 11.67 22.80
N LEU A 269 -24.43 11.77 21.59
CA LEU A 269 -24.58 13.02 20.86
C LEU A 269 -26.04 13.47 20.97
N ASN A 270 -26.27 14.77 21.12
CA ASN A 270 -27.61 15.34 21.05
C ASN A 270 -27.98 15.64 19.58
N ALA A 271 -29.25 15.94 19.31
CA ALA A 271 -29.68 16.47 18.03
C ALA A 271 -28.96 17.80 17.70
N GLY A 272 -28.72 18.05 16.41
CA GLY A 272 -28.11 19.30 15.92
C GLY A 272 -26.60 19.44 16.21
N VAL A 273 -25.90 18.37 16.57
CA VAL A 273 -24.44 18.34 16.79
C VAL A 273 -23.73 18.00 15.48
N THR A 274 -22.74 18.81 15.10
CA THR A 274 -21.86 18.52 13.96
C THR A 274 -20.87 17.41 14.33
N VAL A 275 -20.66 16.45 13.43
CA VAL A 275 -19.76 15.30 13.62
C VAL A 275 -18.71 15.25 12.51
N GLU A 276 -17.49 14.85 12.86
CA GLU A 276 -16.46 14.50 11.88
C GLU A 276 -16.76 13.09 11.33
N TYR A 277 -17.49 13.04 10.21
CA TYR A 277 -17.82 11.80 9.52
C TYR A 277 -16.60 11.25 8.77
N VAL A 278 -16.30 9.97 9.00
CA VAL A 278 -15.14 9.27 8.43
C VAL A 278 -15.55 8.40 7.23
N ARG A 279 -16.66 7.65 7.35
CA ARG A 279 -17.22 6.77 6.29
C ARG A 279 -18.60 6.25 6.69
N SER A 280 -19.33 5.64 5.74
CA SER A 280 -20.35 4.64 6.08
C SER A 280 -19.66 3.30 6.34
N GLU A 281 -20.13 2.54 7.33
CA GLU A 281 -19.71 1.15 7.55
C GLU A 281 -20.66 0.19 6.81
N ASN A 282 -21.96 0.47 6.86
CA ASN A 282 -23.02 -0.18 6.08
C ASN A 282 -24.23 0.78 5.95
N ASP A 283 -25.41 0.26 5.56
CA ASP A 283 -26.63 1.06 5.38
C ASP A 283 -27.22 1.58 6.70
N GLU A 284 -26.97 0.91 7.83
CA GLU A 284 -27.48 1.27 9.16
C GLU A 284 -26.48 2.10 10.01
N TRP A 285 -25.18 1.98 9.74
CA TRP A 285 -24.11 2.49 10.62
C TRP A 285 -23.11 3.36 9.85
N ALA A 286 -22.86 4.55 10.38
CA ALA A 286 -21.81 5.46 9.99
C ALA A 286 -20.68 5.48 11.03
N VAL A 287 -19.46 5.74 10.57
CA VAL A 287 -18.26 5.91 11.40
C VAL A 287 -17.93 7.38 11.48
N ILE A 288 -17.79 7.86 12.72
CA ILE A 288 -17.38 9.23 13.05
C ILE A 288 -16.07 9.20 13.85
N LEU A 289 -15.33 10.31 13.86
CA LEU A 289 -14.29 10.54 14.84
C LEU A 289 -14.95 11.08 16.13
N TYR A 290 -14.75 10.40 17.24
CA TYR A 290 -15.25 10.79 18.55
C TYR A 290 -14.13 10.61 19.57
N ASP A 291 -13.79 11.64 20.34
CA ASP A 291 -12.65 11.67 21.26
C ASP A 291 -11.31 11.18 20.65
N GLY A 292 -11.12 11.39 19.34
CA GLY A 292 -9.91 10.97 18.60
C GLY A 292 -9.84 9.49 18.22
N GLN A 293 -10.93 8.72 18.40
CA GLN A 293 -11.05 7.32 17.98
C GLN A 293 -12.21 7.14 16.97
N GLU A 294 -12.10 6.13 16.09
CA GLU A 294 -13.18 5.74 15.18
C GLU A 294 -14.32 5.11 16.00
N ALA A 295 -15.54 5.66 15.90
CA ALA A 295 -16.71 5.22 16.65
C ALA A 295 -17.98 5.19 15.77
N TYR A 296 -18.97 4.40 16.17
CA TYR A 296 -20.13 4.06 15.34
C TYR A 296 -21.39 4.75 15.84
N VAL A 297 -22.17 5.31 14.90
CA VAL A 297 -23.50 5.91 15.09
C VAL A 297 -24.45 5.46 13.99
N ALA A 298 -25.76 5.56 14.20
CA ALA A 298 -26.73 5.15 13.19
C ALA A 298 -26.78 6.15 12.02
N SER A 299 -26.57 5.64 10.79
CA SER A 299 -26.44 6.41 9.54
C SER A 299 -27.66 7.29 9.24
N GLN A 300 -28.86 6.72 9.42
CA GLN A 300 -30.17 7.33 9.11
C GLN A 300 -30.46 8.64 9.87
N TYR A 301 -29.67 8.96 10.90
CA TYR A 301 -29.79 10.18 11.69
C TYR A 301 -28.61 11.15 11.48
N LEU A 302 -27.77 10.93 10.47
CA LEU A 302 -26.82 11.92 9.99
C LEU A 302 -27.36 12.57 8.72
N THR A 303 -27.35 13.89 8.67
CA THR A 303 -27.68 14.67 7.47
C THR A 303 -26.50 15.54 7.06
N THR A 304 -26.33 15.73 5.76
CA THR A 304 -25.36 16.68 5.19
C THR A 304 -25.97 18.08 5.21
N GLN A 305 -25.20 19.07 5.67
CA GLN A 305 -25.50 20.51 5.53
C GLN A 305 -24.95 21.07 4.22
#